data_AF-A0AAN7UJB0-F1
#
_entry.id   AF-A0AAN7UJB0-F1
#
_cell.length_a   1.000
_cell.length_b   1.000
_cell.length_c   1.000
_cell.angle_alpha   90.00
_cell.angle_beta   90.00
_cell.angle_gamma   90.00
#
_symmetry.space_group_name_H-M   'P 1'
#
loop_
_entity.id
_entity.type
_entity.pdbx_description
1 polymer ?
#
loop_
_entity_poly.entity_id
_entity_poly.type
_entity_poly.pdbx_seq_one_letter_code
_entity_poly.pdbx_strand_id
1 'polypeptide(L)'
;MKRIYIYNKRPNRQARTYILAINSLGHVSHTQTSFGPQLQDNMKSVLCTVAAVAFGVAKVAAHATFQDLWINGVDYISYPRFLSTHGASCARLPRSNSPVQDVTSKDIACNAGTSPVSGKCRVAAGDIVTVEMHQQPGDRNCANEAIGGDHHGPVQVYIAAVSDAASAVGSDASWFKIFADTWASNPSGSNGDADFWGSKDLNKCCGLMSVKIPKDIAPGDYLLRAEELALHAAGSTGGGQFYMTCFQLTVTGSGTAKPSGVKLPGAYAASDPGILVNIHAPMATYIAPGPTVYSGGSTKSAGTGCQNCESTCAVGSSPTSSASNGGSGGGPSTTIRTSTTTRSSSNPTGCTAACTSNAVALAIQAALQELLANNVTVWNV
;
A
#
# COMPACT_ATOMS: atom_id res chain seq x y z
N MET A 1 -3.87 36.91 -4.38
CA MET A 1 -2.80 37.06 -3.35
C MET A 1 -3.46 36.94 -1.98
N LYS A 2 -3.03 36.02 -1.14
CA LYS A 2 -3.40 36.02 0.30
C LYS A 2 -2.29 36.74 1.06
N ARG A 3 -2.65 37.68 1.94
CA ARG A 3 -1.72 38.42 2.79
C ARG A 3 -1.77 37.80 4.19
N ILE A 4 -0.62 37.42 4.74
CA ILE A 4 -0.52 36.92 6.11
C ILE A 4 0.14 38.02 6.94
N TYR A 5 -0.53 38.41 8.03
CA TYR A 5 -0.02 39.38 8.99
C TYR A 5 0.46 38.62 10.23
N ILE A 6 1.76 38.70 10.53
CA ILE A 6 2.33 38.09 11.73
C ILE A 6 2.60 39.20 12.74
N TYR A 7 1.99 39.07 13.92
CA TYR A 7 2.16 40.03 15.01
C TYR A 7 2.99 39.41 16.13
N ASN A 8 4.10 40.04 16.50
CA ASN A 8 4.93 39.60 17.62
C ASN A 8 4.73 40.55 18.80
N LYS A 9 3.96 40.12 19.81
CA LYS A 9 3.70 40.91 21.01
C LYS A 9 4.65 40.44 22.11
N ARG A 10 5.71 41.20 22.37
CA ARG A 10 6.48 41.10 23.63
C ARG A 10 6.11 42.27 24.54
N PRO A 11 6.02 42.08 25.87
CA PRO A 11 5.77 43.20 26.76
C PRO A 11 6.99 44.15 26.72
N ASN A 12 6.74 45.45 26.53
CA ASN A 12 7.71 46.56 26.56
C ASN A 12 8.59 46.86 25.32
N ARG A 13 8.20 46.51 24.09
CA ARG A 13 8.73 47.21 22.88
C ARG A 13 7.64 47.46 21.84
N GLN A 14 7.80 48.54 21.07
CA GLN A 14 6.88 48.93 19.99
C GLN A 14 6.62 47.76 19.03
N ALA A 15 5.35 47.56 18.69
CA ALA A 15 4.91 46.52 17.79
C ALA A 15 5.49 46.70 16.38
N ARG A 16 5.97 45.61 15.78
CA ARG A 16 6.41 45.59 14.39
C ARG A 16 5.46 44.72 13.58
N THR A 17 4.98 45.25 12.46
CA THR A 17 4.11 44.55 11.51
C THR A 17 4.96 44.08 10.33
N TYR A 18 4.92 42.78 10.03
CA TYR A 18 5.56 42.21 8.84
C TYR A 18 4.49 41.72 7.87
N ILE A 19 4.67 42.03 6.58
CA ILE A 19 3.79 41.55 5.50
C ILE A 19 4.57 40.53 4.68
N LEU A 20 4.13 39.28 4.71
CA LEU A 20 4.65 38.23 3.84
C LEU A 20 3.64 37.98 2.72
N ALA A 21 4.09 38.14 1.48
CA ALA A 21 3.30 37.83 0.30
C ALA A 21 3.89 36.60 -0.39
N ILE A 22 3.07 35.56 -0.58
CA ILE A 22 3.42 34.34 -1.31
C ILE A 22 2.52 34.27 -2.54
N ASN A 23 3.12 34.16 -3.72
CA ASN A 23 2.37 33.99 -4.97
C ASN A 23 2.15 32.51 -5.30
N SER A 24 1.31 32.23 -6.30
CA SER A 24 0.94 30.86 -6.72
C SER A 24 2.08 30.04 -7.32
N LEU A 25 3.29 30.60 -7.42
CA LEU A 25 4.51 29.96 -7.90
C LEU A 25 5.57 29.81 -6.80
N GLY A 26 5.22 30.05 -5.53
CA GLY A 26 6.12 29.88 -4.39
C GLY A 26 7.19 30.97 -4.24
N HIS A 27 7.14 32.06 -5.01
CA HIS A 27 8.07 33.17 -4.83
C HIS A 27 7.67 34.05 -3.64
N VAL A 28 8.63 34.32 -2.76
CA VAL A 28 8.48 35.17 -1.58
C VAL A 28 9.04 36.56 -1.90
N SER A 29 8.23 37.59 -1.71
CA SER A 29 8.67 39.00 -1.78
C SER A 29 8.35 39.74 -0.49
N HIS A 30 9.24 40.65 -0.08
CA HIS A 30 9.13 41.43 1.15
C HIS A 30 9.34 42.92 0.86
N THR A 31 8.50 43.77 1.44
CA THR A 31 8.67 45.23 1.44
C THR A 31 8.84 45.73 2.88
N GLN A 32 9.95 46.44 3.12
CA GLN A 32 10.31 46.98 4.43
C GLN A 32 10.08 48.49 4.43
N THR A 33 9.34 49.04 5.39
CA THR A 33 9.34 50.49 5.65
C THR A 33 10.51 50.85 6.57
N SER A 34 11.20 51.92 6.22
CA SER A 34 12.54 52.37 6.61
C SER A 34 12.90 52.37 8.09
N PHE A 35 14.12 51.91 8.44
CA PHE A 35 14.91 52.36 9.61
C PHE A 35 16.43 52.31 9.32
N GLY A 36 17.19 53.14 10.03
CA GLY A 36 18.58 53.55 9.74
C GLY A 36 19.71 52.49 9.85
N PRO A 37 20.96 52.89 9.51
CA PRO A 37 22.03 51.99 9.01
C PRO A 37 22.69 51.05 10.02
N GLN A 38 22.16 50.89 11.24
CA GLN A 38 22.73 50.03 12.29
C GLN A 38 21.98 48.70 12.52
N LEU A 39 21.06 48.31 11.62
CA LEU A 39 20.25 47.09 11.74
C LEU A 39 20.49 46.06 10.61
N GLN A 40 21.43 46.30 9.70
CA GLN A 40 21.64 45.44 8.52
C GLN A 40 22.52 44.19 8.79
N ASP A 41 23.41 44.21 9.79
CA ASP A 41 24.32 43.08 10.03
C ASP A 41 23.70 41.97 10.90
N ASN A 42 22.79 42.31 11.82
CA ASN A 42 22.09 41.31 12.66
C ASN A 42 20.97 40.55 11.90
N MET A 43 20.55 41.03 10.73
CA MET A 43 19.50 40.39 9.93
C MET A 43 20.01 39.21 9.08
N LYS A 44 21.28 39.22 8.69
CA LYS A 44 21.87 38.11 7.89
C LYS A 44 22.04 36.82 8.71
N SER A 45 22.34 36.95 10.00
CA SER A 45 22.49 35.81 10.92
C SER A 45 21.15 35.16 11.31
N VAL A 46 20.08 35.97 11.48
CA VAL A 46 18.75 35.45 11.82
C VAL A 46 18.07 34.78 10.62
N LEU A 47 18.26 35.28 9.39
CA LEU A 47 17.70 34.65 8.19
C LEU A 47 18.35 33.28 7.84
N CYS A 48 19.64 33.08 8.13
CA CYS A 48 20.27 31.75 7.98
C CYS A 48 19.75 30.74 9.01
N THR A 49 19.35 31.20 10.21
CA THR A 49 18.86 30.30 11.26
C THR A 49 17.41 29.87 11.02
N VAL A 50 16.58 30.71 10.38
CA VAL A 50 15.19 30.35 10.03
C VAL A 50 15.12 29.49 8.77
N ALA A 51 16.04 29.65 7.81
CA ALA A 51 16.14 28.75 6.65
C ALA A 51 16.59 27.32 7.03
N ALA A 52 17.29 27.14 8.15
CA ALA A 52 17.73 25.84 8.64
C ALA A 52 16.61 25.02 9.32
N VAL A 53 15.53 25.64 9.80
CA VAL A 53 14.40 24.95 10.46
C VAL A 53 13.32 24.53 9.44
N ALA A 54 13.41 24.98 8.19
CA ALA A 54 12.53 24.53 7.10
C ALA A 54 13.09 23.32 6.31
N PHE A 55 14.24 22.76 6.73
CA PHE A 55 14.72 21.49 6.20
C PHE A 55 13.86 20.35 6.74
N GLY A 56 12.84 20.00 5.96
CA GLY A 56 12.31 18.66 5.78
C GLY A 56 12.01 17.88 7.05
N VAL A 57 10.81 18.08 7.61
CA VAL A 57 10.09 16.93 8.17
C VAL A 57 9.81 16.01 6.98
N ALA A 58 10.75 15.11 6.66
CA ALA A 58 10.42 13.92 5.90
C ALA A 58 9.32 13.22 6.71
N LYS A 59 8.09 13.19 6.20
CA LYS A 59 7.06 12.34 6.77
C LYS A 59 7.51 10.90 6.51
N VAL A 60 8.22 10.30 7.46
CA VAL A 60 8.52 8.87 7.41
C VAL A 60 7.21 8.15 7.69
N ALA A 61 6.46 7.85 6.63
CA ALA A 61 5.31 6.98 6.73
C ALA A 61 5.83 5.54 6.78
N ALA A 62 6.01 4.99 7.97
CA ALA A 62 6.59 3.65 8.11
C ALA A 62 5.55 2.52 7.98
N HIS A 63 4.26 2.86 8.14
CA HIS A 63 3.12 1.95 8.19
C HIS A 63 2.49 1.73 6.82
N ALA A 64 2.06 0.50 6.51
CA ALA A 64 1.54 0.12 5.19
C ALA A 64 0.36 -0.86 5.26
N THR A 65 -0.33 -1.07 4.14
CA THR A 65 -1.33 -2.13 4.01
C THR A 65 -1.18 -2.84 2.68
N PHE A 66 -1.44 -4.16 2.66
CA PHE A 66 -1.77 -4.84 1.41
C PHE A 66 -3.14 -4.34 0.96
N GLN A 67 -3.19 -3.60 -0.13
CA GLN A 67 -4.38 -2.87 -0.56
C GLN A 67 -4.90 -3.30 -1.95
N ASP A 68 -4.04 -3.91 -2.75
CA ASP A 68 -4.32 -4.25 -4.15
C ASP A 68 -4.03 -5.74 -4.42
N LEU A 69 -4.65 -6.28 -5.48
CA LEU A 69 -4.54 -7.69 -5.87
C LEU A 69 -4.54 -7.83 -7.38
N TRP A 70 -3.60 -8.61 -7.90
CA TRP A 70 -3.53 -8.97 -9.31
C TRP A 70 -3.74 -10.44 -9.53
N ILE A 71 -4.34 -10.80 -10.66
CA ILE A 71 -4.53 -12.19 -11.07
C ILE A 71 -4.00 -12.35 -12.48
N ASN A 72 -2.95 -13.16 -12.67
CA ASN A 72 -2.27 -13.37 -13.94
C ASN A 72 -1.91 -12.05 -14.67
N GLY A 73 -1.46 -11.07 -13.90
CA GLY A 73 -1.03 -9.77 -14.41
C GLY A 73 -2.14 -8.74 -14.66
N VAL A 74 -3.39 -9.09 -14.34
CA VAL A 74 -4.54 -8.18 -14.41
C VAL A 74 -4.76 -7.49 -13.07
N ASP A 75 -4.90 -6.17 -13.07
CA ASP A 75 -5.17 -5.32 -11.90
C ASP A 75 -6.62 -5.54 -11.44
N TYR A 76 -6.81 -6.46 -10.49
CA TYR A 76 -8.15 -6.95 -10.13
C TYR A 76 -8.79 -6.09 -9.04
N ILE A 77 -8.00 -5.72 -8.03
CA ILE A 77 -8.38 -4.81 -6.96
C ILE A 77 -7.42 -3.63 -7.01
N SER A 78 -7.99 -2.44 -7.19
CA SER A 78 -7.25 -1.17 -7.10
C SER A 78 -7.92 -0.26 -6.06
N TYR A 79 -7.14 0.25 -5.11
CA TYR A 79 -7.56 1.28 -4.18
C TYR A 79 -7.52 2.67 -4.87
N PRO A 80 -8.50 3.56 -4.62
CA PRO A 80 -9.75 3.33 -3.90
C PRO A 80 -10.75 2.47 -4.70
N ARG A 81 -11.53 1.64 -4.00
CA ARG A 81 -12.39 0.57 -4.55
C ARG A 81 -13.31 0.96 -5.72
N PHE A 82 -13.68 2.24 -5.88
CA PHE A 82 -14.53 2.69 -6.98
C PHE A 82 -13.84 2.64 -8.36
N LEU A 83 -12.52 2.48 -8.38
CA LEU A 83 -11.72 2.30 -9.60
C LEU A 83 -11.51 0.82 -9.97
N SER A 84 -11.99 -0.13 -9.17
CA SER A 84 -11.92 -1.55 -9.55
C SER A 84 -12.81 -1.80 -10.76
N THR A 85 -12.17 -2.02 -11.92
CA THR A 85 -12.83 -2.31 -13.21
C THR A 85 -13.55 -3.67 -13.21
N HIS A 86 -13.31 -4.50 -12.18
CA HIS A 86 -13.83 -5.86 -12.05
C HIS A 86 -15.07 -5.98 -11.16
N GLY A 87 -15.60 -4.86 -10.63
CA GLY A 87 -16.90 -4.81 -9.95
C GLY A 87 -17.00 -5.53 -8.60
N ALA A 88 -15.98 -6.32 -8.20
CA ALA A 88 -15.96 -7.07 -6.95
C ALA A 88 -14.69 -6.74 -6.13
N SER A 89 -14.84 -5.90 -5.11
CA SER A 89 -13.83 -5.79 -4.05
C SER A 89 -13.85 -7.07 -3.21
N CYS A 90 -12.87 -7.95 -3.39
CA CYS A 90 -12.72 -9.16 -2.57
C CYS A 90 -11.73 -9.02 -1.40
N ALA A 91 -11.14 -7.84 -1.20
CA ALA A 91 -10.24 -7.55 -0.10
C ALA A 91 -10.99 -7.07 1.15
N ARG A 92 -10.63 -7.62 2.32
CA ARG A 92 -11.03 -7.15 3.64
C ARG A 92 -10.01 -6.12 4.12
N LEU A 93 -10.05 -4.92 3.51
CA LEU A 93 -9.05 -3.88 3.77
C LEU A 93 -9.10 -3.41 5.24
N PRO A 94 -7.94 -3.33 5.92
CA PRO A 94 -7.81 -2.67 7.22
C PRO A 94 -8.27 -1.22 7.17
N ARG A 95 -8.86 -0.73 8.27
CA ARG A 95 -9.30 0.69 8.39
C ARG A 95 -8.14 1.66 8.68
N SER A 96 -7.00 1.11 9.07
CA SER A 96 -5.77 1.82 9.41
C SER A 96 -4.60 1.02 8.85
N ASN A 97 -3.49 1.69 8.58
CA ASN A 97 -2.21 1.06 8.27
C ASN A 97 -1.40 0.73 9.53
N SER A 98 -1.95 0.90 10.73
CA SER A 98 -1.29 0.50 11.99
C SER A 98 -1.08 -1.04 12.03
N PRO A 99 -0.02 -1.52 12.71
CA PRO A 99 0.26 -2.94 12.77
C PRO A 99 -0.60 -3.63 13.83
N VAL A 100 -0.76 -4.94 13.68
CA VAL A 100 -1.13 -5.82 14.80
C VAL A 100 0.16 -6.26 15.48
N GLN A 101 0.22 -6.25 16.82
CA GLN A 101 1.39 -6.70 17.59
C GLN A 101 1.06 -7.88 18.52
N ASP A 102 -0.18 -7.95 19.00
CA ASP A 102 -0.63 -9.05 19.84
C ASP A 102 -0.95 -10.30 19.00
N VAL A 103 0.00 -11.25 19.01
CA VAL A 103 -0.11 -12.54 18.31
C VAL A 103 -1.22 -13.46 18.88
N THR A 104 -1.76 -13.13 20.05
CA THR A 104 -2.88 -13.87 20.66
C THR A 104 -4.25 -13.29 20.29
N SER A 105 -4.28 -12.07 19.74
CA SER A 105 -5.52 -11.44 19.27
C SER A 105 -6.08 -12.17 18.04
N LYS A 106 -7.41 -12.18 17.92
CA LYS A 106 -8.11 -12.62 16.69
C LYS A 106 -7.74 -11.78 15.47
N ASP A 107 -7.27 -10.56 15.69
CA ASP A 107 -6.85 -9.64 14.63
C ASP A 107 -5.64 -10.16 13.86
N ILE A 108 -4.82 -11.06 14.43
CA ILE A 108 -3.66 -11.61 13.74
C ILE A 108 -4.04 -12.41 12.47
N ALA A 109 -5.29 -12.90 12.37
CA ALA A 109 -5.77 -13.60 11.18
C ALA A 109 -5.98 -12.65 9.98
N CYS A 110 -6.76 -11.58 10.15
CA CYS A 110 -7.22 -10.74 9.04
C CYS A 110 -7.21 -9.24 9.36
N ASN A 111 -6.38 -8.81 10.30
CA ASN A 111 -6.22 -7.44 10.79
C ASN A 111 -7.42 -6.91 11.60
N ALA A 112 -7.18 -5.86 12.38
CA ALA A 112 -8.17 -5.21 13.22
C ALA A 112 -9.18 -4.38 12.42
N GLY A 113 -10.44 -4.39 12.87
CA GLY A 113 -11.50 -3.57 12.29
C GLY A 113 -11.90 -3.94 10.85
N THR A 114 -11.45 -5.10 10.36
CA THR A 114 -11.86 -5.65 9.06
C THR A 114 -13.15 -6.45 9.19
N SER A 115 -13.86 -6.59 8.08
CA SER A 115 -15.08 -7.40 7.99
C SER A 115 -15.13 -8.11 6.64
N PRO A 116 -15.81 -9.27 6.55
CA PRO A 116 -16.08 -9.89 5.27
C PRO A 116 -16.75 -8.91 4.29
N VAL A 117 -16.43 -9.06 3.01
CA VAL A 117 -17.02 -8.31 1.90
C VAL A 117 -17.88 -9.25 1.05
N SER A 118 -18.79 -8.74 0.24
CA SER A 118 -19.63 -9.61 -0.61
C SER A 118 -18.86 -10.20 -1.81
N GLY A 119 -17.84 -9.49 -2.30
CA GLY A 119 -17.08 -9.88 -3.48
C GLY A 119 -16.12 -11.03 -3.24
N LYS A 120 -15.95 -11.90 -4.24
CA LYS A 120 -14.95 -12.97 -4.25
C LYS A 120 -14.18 -12.90 -5.56
N CYS A 121 -12.86 -12.93 -5.50
CA CYS A 121 -12.03 -12.97 -6.69
C CYS A 121 -11.93 -14.41 -7.17
N ARG A 122 -12.32 -14.65 -8.43
CA ARG A 122 -12.21 -15.97 -9.02
C ARG A 122 -10.77 -16.20 -9.49
N VAL A 123 -10.16 -17.29 -9.03
CA VAL A 123 -8.82 -17.73 -9.45
C VAL A 123 -8.89 -19.20 -9.87
N ALA A 124 -8.05 -19.62 -10.81
CA ALA A 124 -7.78 -21.03 -11.04
C ALA A 124 -6.63 -21.49 -10.16
N ALA A 125 -6.68 -22.73 -9.69
CA ALA A 125 -5.53 -23.39 -9.08
C ALA A 125 -4.38 -23.40 -10.09
N GLY A 126 -3.20 -22.93 -9.68
CA GLY A 126 -2.05 -22.71 -10.56
C GLY A 126 -1.88 -21.27 -11.06
N ASP A 127 -2.89 -20.40 -10.93
CA ASP A 127 -2.76 -18.98 -11.26
C ASP A 127 -1.70 -18.30 -10.39
N ILE A 128 -1.10 -17.24 -10.94
CA ILE A 128 -0.27 -16.31 -10.18
C ILE A 128 -1.16 -15.19 -9.67
N VAL A 129 -1.26 -15.09 -8.34
CA VAL A 129 -1.86 -13.96 -7.64
C VAL A 129 -0.74 -13.07 -7.13
N THR A 130 -0.79 -11.77 -7.40
CA THR A 130 0.19 -10.82 -6.86
C THR A 130 -0.49 -9.94 -5.83
N VAL A 131 0.02 -9.98 -4.60
CA VAL A 131 -0.45 -9.12 -3.51
C VAL A 131 0.37 -7.84 -3.54
N GLU A 132 -0.27 -6.71 -3.28
CA GLU A 132 0.41 -5.43 -3.37
C GLU A 132 0.17 -4.55 -2.15
N MET A 133 1.27 -4.03 -1.62
CA MET A 133 1.33 -3.21 -0.41
C MET A 133 1.84 -1.81 -0.71
N HIS A 134 1.27 -0.81 -0.03
CA HIS A 134 1.83 0.54 0.01
C HIS A 134 1.58 1.24 1.35
N GLN A 135 2.38 2.27 1.63
CA GLN A 135 2.33 3.04 2.88
C GLN A 135 1.01 3.79 3.06
N GLN A 136 0.57 4.45 1.98
CA GLN A 136 -0.61 5.29 1.99
C GLN A 136 -1.72 4.69 1.12
N PRO A 137 -2.98 4.79 1.56
CA PRO A 137 -4.11 4.30 0.79
C PRO A 137 -4.13 4.86 -0.64
N GLY A 138 -3.91 4.00 -1.63
CA GLY A 138 -3.90 4.33 -3.07
C GLY A 138 -2.62 4.95 -3.62
N ASP A 139 -1.58 5.14 -2.80
CA ASP A 139 -0.28 5.58 -3.27
C ASP A 139 0.49 4.40 -3.85
N ARG A 140 0.36 4.16 -5.16
CA ARG A 140 1.03 3.07 -5.88
C ARG A 140 2.26 3.55 -6.66
N ASN A 141 2.85 4.67 -6.26
CA ASN A 141 4.02 5.22 -6.92
C ASN A 141 5.28 4.45 -6.52
N CYS A 142 5.92 3.76 -7.47
CA CYS A 142 7.14 2.99 -7.24
C CYS A 142 8.35 3.81 -6.78
N ALA A 143 8.29 5.15 -6.83
CA ALA A 143 9.30 6.02 -6.23
C ALA A 143 9.18 6.10 -4.70
N ASN A 144 8.01 5.75 -4.15
CA ASN A 144 7.77 5.64 -2.72
C ASN A 144 7.99 4.18 -2.29
N GLU A 145 8.45 3.98 -1.07
CA GLU A 145 8.57 2.65 -0.52
C GLU A 145 7.17 2.05 -0.30
N ALA A 146 7.02 0.76 -0.57
CA ALA A 146 5.79 0.03 -0.26
C ALA A 146 5.58 -0.05 1.26
N ILE A 147 6.67 -0.25 1.99
CA ILE A 147 6.75 -0.13 3.45
C ILE A 147 8.10 0.48 3.80
N GLY A 148 8.11 1.62 4.50
CA GLY A 148 9.32 2.42 4.68
C GLY A 148 9.83 2.45 6.11
N GLY A 149 10.90 3.21 6.33
CA GLY A 149 11.51 3.34 7.66
C GLY A 149 12.09 2.03 8.18
N ASP A 150 12.81 1.33 7.31
CA ASP A 150 13.56 0.12 7.63
C ASP A 150 12.72 -1.00 8.28
N HIS A 151 11.47 -1.15 7.85
CA HIS A 151 10.58 -2.25 8.23
C HIS A 151 11.03 -3.56 7.55
N HIS A 152 12.19 -4.04 7.96
CA HIS A 152 12.81 -5.24 7.44
C HIS A 152 12.19 -6.49 8.05
N GLY A 153 11.86 -7.46 7.20
CA GLY A 153 11.31 -8.72 7.65
C GLY A 153 10.72 -9.57 6.53
N PRO A 154 10.14 -10.73 6.88
CA PRO A 154 9.61 -11.67 5.90
C PRO A 154 8.26 -11.21 5.34
N VAL A 155 7.99 -11.64 4.11
CA VAL A 155 6.67 -11.58 3.47
C VAL A 155 6.15 -13.00 3.29
N GLN A 156 4.96 -13.28 3.81
CA GLN A 156 4.39 -14.62 3.87
C GLN A 156 2.96 -14.61 3.35
N VAL A 157 2.55 -15.66 2.63
CA VAL A 157 1.16 -15.80 2.19
C VAL A 157 0.62 -17.16 2.60
N TYR A 158 -0.55 -17.11 3.22
CA TYR A 158 -1.31 -18.27 3.67
C TYR A 158 -2.64 -18.33 2.93
N ILE A 159 -3.20 -19.53 2.79
CA ILE A 159 -4.60 -19.70 2.44
C ILE A 159 -5.31 -20.64 3.41
N ALA A 160 -6.63 -20.50 3.52
CA ALA A 160 -7.48 -21.38 4.31
C ALA A 160 -8.75 -21.69 3.55
N ALA A 161 -9.07 -22.97 3.38
CA ALA A 161 -10.35 -23.40 2.83
C ALA A 161 -11.48 -23.04 3.81
N VAL A 162 -12.58 -22.51 3.29
CA VAL A 162 -13.75 -22.09 4.06
C VAL A 162 -15.04 -22.47 3.32
N SER A 163 -16.16 -22.58 4.04
CA SER A 163 -17.45 -22.87 3.41
C SER A 163 -17.93 -21.73 2.52
N ASP A 164 -17.68 -20.49 2.93
CA ASP A 164 -18.02 -19.28 2.19
C ASP A 164 -17.06 -18.15 2.57
N ALA A 165 -16.27 -17.69 1.59
CA ALA A 165 -15.28 -16.64 1.82
C ALA A 165 -15.91 -15.28 2.16
N ALA A 166 -17.19 -15.07 1.83
CA ALA A 166 -17.91 -13.82 2.11
C ALA A 166 -18.51 -13.76 3.54
N SER A 167 -18.42 -14.83 4.33
CA SER A 167 -18.91 -14.87 5.72
C SER A 167 -17.92 -15.49 6.71
N ALA A 168 -16.87 -16.17 6.23
CA ALA A 168 -15.90 -16.85 7.08
C ALA A 168 -15.19 -15.90 8.06
N VAL A 169 -14.99 -16.36 9.29
CA VAL A 169 -14.19 -15.70 10.32
C VAL A 169 -12.75 -16.21 10.22
N GLY A 170 -11.80 -15.29 9.96
CA GLY A 170 -10.40 -15.68 9.71
C GLY A 170 -9.73 -16.39 10.88
N SER A 171 -10.05 -16.01 12.12
CA SER A 171 -9.48 -16.65 13.31
C SER A 171 -10.00 -18.06 13.57
N ASP A 172 -11.14 -18.43 12.97
CA ASP A 172 -11.69 -19.78 13.02
C ASP A 172 -11.17 -20.66 11.87
N ALA A 173 -10.49 -20.09 10.88
CA ALA A 173 -10.00 -20.79 9.71
C ALA A 173 -8.78 -21.68 10.00
N SER A 174 -8.42 -22.57 9.08
CA SER A 174 -7.24 -23.45 9.17
C SER A 174 -6.25 -23.07 8.09
N TRP A 175 -5.20 -22.34 8.47
CA TRP A 175 -4.27 -21.69 7.56
C TRP A 175 -3.10 -22.58 7.19
N PHE A 176 -2.78 -22.73 5.92
CA PHE A 176 -1.52 -23.32 5.48
C PHE A 176 -0.74 -22.33 4.63
N LYS A 177 0.58 -22.30 4.83
CA LYS A 177 1.48 -21.37 4.15
C LYS A 177 1.70 -21.85 2.71
N ILE A 178 1.47 -20.98 1.73
CA ILE A 178 1.70 -21.28 0.31
C ILE A 178 2.89 -20.51 -0.26
N PHE A 179 3.34 -19.47 0.43
CA PHE A 179 4.47 -18.67 0.03
C PHE A 179 5.27 -18.12 1.20
N ALA A 180 6.59 -18.03 0.99
CA ALA A 180 7.50 -17.32 1.87
C ALA A 180 8.64 -16.70 1.07
N ASP A 181 8.86 -15.40 1.30
CA ASP A 181 10.10 -14.69 1.03
C ASP A 181 10.59 -14.13 2.37
N THR A 182 11.75 -14.58 2.84
CA THR A 182 12.13 -14.41 4.25
C THR A 182 13.39 -13.60 4.41
N TRP A 183 14.53 -14.27 4.52
CA TRP A 183 15.82 -13.68 4.81
C TRP A 183 16.91 -14.44 4.07
N ALA A 184 17.92 -13.69 3.62
CA ALA A 184 19.19 -14.25 3.19
C ALA A 184 20.32 -13.33 3.64
N SER A 185 21.40 -13.93 4.15
CA SER A 185 22.59 -13.17 4.53
C SER A 185 23.13 -12.38 3.35
N ASN A 186 23.47 -11.12 3.58
CA ASN A 186 24.23 -10.28 2.66
C ASN A 186 25.71 -10.33 3.08
N PRO A 187 26.61 -10.96 2.30
CA PRO A 187 28.03 -11.06 2.66
C PRO A 187 28.74 -9.70 2.81
N SER A 188 28.17 -8.65 2.23
CA SER A 188 28.66 -7.27 2.34
C SER A 188 28.03 -6.49 3.50
N GLY A 189 27.04 -7.08 4.19
CA GLY A 189 26.34 -6.50 5.32
C GLY A 189 27.05 -6.76 6.65
N SER A 190 26.89 -5.83 7.61
CA SER A 190 27.47 -5.94 8.95
C SER A 190 26.49 -6.43 10.01
N ASN A 191 25.18 -6.44 9.72
CA ASN A 191 24.11 -6.87 10.60
C ASN A 191 22.87 -7.32 9.81
N GLY A 192 21.85 -7.80 10.54
CA GLY A 192 20.56 -8.20 9.97
C GLY A 192 19.85 -7.08 9.20
N ASP A 193 19.99 -5.81 9.60
CA ASP A 193 19.42 -4.70 8.83
C ASP A 193 19.97 -4.64 7.40
N ALA A 194 21.26 -4.96 7.22
CA ALA A 194 21.93 -4.93 5.92
C ALA A 194 21.65 -6.19 5.06
N ASP A 195 21.07 -7.24 5.64
CA ASP A 195 20.75 -8.48 4.94
C ASP A 195 19.62 -8.32 3.93
N PHE A 196 19.40 -9.34 3.11
CA PHE A 196 18.26 -9.39 2.21
C PHE A 196 17.02 -9.84 2.97
N TRP A 197 15.89 -9.18 2.69
CA TRP A 197 14.60 -9.44 3.32
C TRP A 197 13.48 -9.44 2.29
N GLY A 198 12.43 -10.21 2.54
CA GLY A 198 11.23 -10.20 1.69
C GLY A 198 10.62 -8.80 1.57
N SER A 199 10.63 -7.97 2.62
CA SER A 199 10.16 -6.59 2.54
C SER A 199 11.06 -5.68 1.70
N LYS A 200 12.37 -5.97 1.58
CA LYS A 200 13.27 -5.27 0.64
C LYS A 200 12.95 -5.65 -0.80
N ASP A 201 12.67 -6.92 -1.06
CA ASP A 201 12.22 -7.36 -2.39
C ASP A 201 10.85 -6.75 -2.73
N LEU A 202 9.93 -6.67 -1.75
CA LEU A 202 8.65 -5.98 -1.87
C LEU A 202 8.84 -4.51 -2.27
N ASN A 203 9.67 -3.76 -1.57
CA ASN A 203 10.01 -2.37 -1.93
C ASN A 203 10.67 -2.27 -3.30
N LYS A 204 11.62 -3.17 -3.59
CA LYS A 204 12.31 -3.21 -4.89
C LYS A 204 11.35 -3.43 -6.05
N CYS A 205 10.29 -4.19 -5.82
CA CYS A 205 9.28 -4.56 -6.78
C CYS A 205 8.01 -3.73 -6.68
N CYS A 206 8.10 -2.46 -6.26
CA CYS A 206 6.98 -1.52 -6.23
C CYS A 206 5.79 -2.02 -5.39
N GLY A 207 6.07 -2.71 -4.30
CA GLY A 207 5.05 -3.26 -3.42
C GLY A 207 4.44 -4.58 -3.88
N LEU A 208 4.85 -5.12 -5.02
CA LEU A 208 4.30 -6.33 -5.61
C LEU A 208 5.03 -7.58 -5.11
N MET A 209 4.27 -8.61 -4.73
CA MET A 209 4.79 -9.94 -4.43
C MET A 209 3.94 -11.01 -5.12
N SER A 210 4.52 -11.72 -6.09
CA SER A 210 3.83 -12.74 -6.89
C SER A 210 3.85 -14.09 -6.19
N VAL A 211 2.67 -14.69 -6.05
CA VAL A 211 2.43 -15.96 -5.36
C VAL A 211 1.60 -16.88 -6.24
N LYS A 212 2.06 -18.13 -6.38
CA LYS A 212 1.31 -19.16 -7.11
C LYS A 212 0.28 -19.81 -6.20
N ILE A 213 -0.99 -19.85 -6.63
CA ILE A 213 -2.00 -20.68 -5.99
C ILE A 213 -1.63 -22.15 -6.26
N PRO A 214 -1.49 -23.01 -5.23
CA PRO A 214 -1.11 -24.41 -5.45
C PRO A 214 -2.04 -25.09 -6.46
N LYS A 215 -1.47 -25.78 -7.45
CA LYS A 215 -2.24 -26.36 -8.57
C LYS A 215 -3.11 -27.56 -8.18
N ASP A 216 -2.81 -28.16 -7.03
CA ASP A 216 -3.32 -29.46 -6.58
C ASP A 216 -4.41 -29.35 -5.50
N ILE A 217 -4.68 -28.16 -4.97
CA ILE A 217 -5.73 -27.94 -3.96
C ILE A 217 -7.13 -28.14 -4.55
N ALA A 218 -8.05 -28.59 -3.70
CA ALA A 218 -9.44 -28.74 -4.06
C ALA A 218 -10.08 -27.39 -4.48
N PRO A 219 -10.96 -27.35 -5.49
CA PRO A 219 -11.74 -26.15 -5.78
C PRO A 219 -12.67 -25.82 -4.61
N GLY A 220 -13.01 -24.54 -4.45
CA GLY A 220 -13.86 -24.06 -3.36
C GLY A 220 -13.54 -22.62 -2.97
N ASP A 221 -14.15 -22.17 -1.88
CA ASP A 221 -13.89 -20.85 -1.33
C ASP A 221 -12.71 -20.87 -0.35
N TYR A 222 -11.86 -19.84 -0.46
CA TYR A 222 -10.67 -19.69 0.36
C TYR A 222 -10.54 -18.25 0.86
N LEU A 223 -9.95 -18.09 2.04
CA LEU A 223 -9.31 -16.84 2.43
C LEU A 223 -7.84 -16.92 2.06
N LEU A 224 -7.30 -15.86 1.46
CA LEU A 224 -5.86 -15.65 1.27
C LEU A 224 -5.41 -14.54 2.20
N ARG A 225 -4.39 -14.80 3.02
CA ARG A 225 -3.80 -13.85 3.97
C ARG A 225 -2.40 -13.50 3.49
N ALA A 226 -2.23 -12.26 3.04
CA ALA A 226 -0.92 -11.68 2.79
C ALA A 226 -0.42 -11.02 4.06
N GLU A 227 0.84 -11.26 4.44
CA GLU A 227 1.47 -10.72 5.64
C GLU A 227 2.87 -10.23 5.33
N GLU A 228 3.19 -9.07 5.88
CA GLU A 228 4.55 -8.59 6.12
C GLU A 228 4.73 -8.48 7.64
N LEU A 229 5.88 -8.89 8.15
CA LEU A 229 6.24 -8.78 9.55
C LEU A 229 7.47 -7.87 9.66
N ALA A 230 7.29 -6.66 10.16
CA ALA A 230 8.39 -5.73 10.38
C ALA A 230 9.09 -6.02 11.72
N LEU A 231 10.42 -6.11 11.67
CA LEU A 231 11.26 -6.54 12.78
C LEU A 231 12.15 -5.43 13.37
N HIS A 232 12.04 -4.19 12.89
CA HIS A 232 12.85 -3.05 13.35
C HIS A 232 12.74 -2.77 14.86
N ALA A 233 11.66 -3.21 15.52
CA ALA A 233 11.48 -3.10 16.96
C ALA A 233 11.45 -4.46 17.68
N ALA A 234 11.68 -5.57 16.96
CA ALA A 234 11.49 -6.94 17.44
C ALA A 234 12.54 -7.43 18.45
N GLY A 235 13.52 -6.59 18.83
CA GLY A 235 14.48 -6.92 19.89
C GLY A 235 13.85 -7.01 21.30
N SER A 236 12.57 -6.64 21.45
CA SER A 236 11.78 -6.75 22.68
C SER A 236 10.45 -7.44 22.41
N THR A 237 9.92 -8.14 23.42
CA THR A 237 8.61 -8.83 23.33
C THR A 237 7.52 -7.84 22.94
N GLY A 238 6.71 -8.22 21.94
CA GLY A 238 5.66 -7.35 21.37
C GLY A 238 6.17 -6.30 20.39
N GLY A 239 7.47 -6.26 20.11
CA GLY A 239 8.07 -5.32 19.16
C GLY A 239 7.89 -5.70 17.68
N GLY A 240 7.64 -6.98 17.38
CA GLY A 240 7.27 -7.43 16.03
C GLY A 240 5.94 -6.84 15.59
N GLN A 241 5.90 -6.27 14.38
CA GLN A 241 4.74 -5.56 13.85
C GLN A 241 4.21 -6.28 12.61
N PHE A 242 2.98 -6.77 12.68
CA PHE A 242 2.37 -7.55 11.60
C PHE A 242 1.42 -6.67 10.79
N TYR A 243 1.63 -6.68 9.47
CA TYR A 243 0.80 -5.97 8.50
C TYR A 243 0.17 -7.00 7.56
N MET A 244 -1.14 -7.22 7.70
CA MET A 244 -1.84 -8.23 6.91
C MET A 244 -3.16 -7.75 6.33
N THR A 245 -3.56 -8.36 5.22
CA THR A 245 -4.89 -8.24 4.61
C THR A 245 -5.37 -9.61 4.17
N CYS A 246 -6.66 -9.88 4.40
CA CYS A 246 -7.34 -11.06 3.88
C CYS A 246 -8.09 -10.75 2.58
N PHE A 247 -7.91 -11.60 1.58
CA PHE A 247 -8.60 -11.59 0.30
C PHE A 247 -9.52 -12.81 0.20
N GLN A 248 -10.69 -12.63 -0.39
CA GLN A 248 -11.71 -13.65 -0.53
C GLN A 248 -11.64 -14.24 -1.93
N LEU A 249 -11.33 -15.53 -2.02
CA LEU A 249 -11.14 -16.22 -3.29
C LEU A 249 -12.20 -17.29 -3.50
N THR A 250 -12.59 -17.46 -4.75
CA THR A 250 -13.22 -18.70 -5.24
C THR A 250 -12.23 -19.38 -6.18
N VAL A 251 -11.63 -20.47 -5.71
CA VAL A 251 -10.65 -21.27 -6.45
C VAL A 251 -11.38 -22.30 -7.32
N THR A 252 -11.02 -22.34 -8.60
CA THR A 252 -11.48 -23.34 -9.56
C THR A 252 -10.36 -24.27 -9.98
N GLY A 253 -10.67 -25.46 -10.48
CA GLY A 253 -9.68 -26.45 -10.87
C GLY A 253 -10.17 -27.87 -10.63
N SER A 254 -9.25 -28.83 -10.76
CA SER A 254 -9.52 -30.27 -10.61
C SER A 254 -8.68 -30.93 -9.51
N GLY A 255 -7.93 -30.14 -8.74
CA GLY A 255 -7.16 -30.62 -7.60
C GLY A 255 -8.06 -31.24 -6.53
N THR A 256 -7.45 -31.99 -5.63
CA THR A 256 -8.14 -32.70 -4.53
C THR A 256 -7.43 -32.57 -3.19
N ALA A 257 -6.25 -31.94 -3.16
CA ALA A 257 -5.47 -31.78 -1.95
C ALA A 257 -6.21 -30.90 -0.94
N LYS A 258 -6.16 -31.32 0.32
CA LYS A 258 -6.69 -30.59 1.48
C LYS A 258 -5.57 -30.48 2.52
N PRO A 259 -4.60 -29.56 2.33
CA PRO A 259 -3.47 -29.44 3.23
C PRO A 259 -3.93 -29.19 4.66
N SER A 260 -3.25 -29.81 5.63
CA SER A 260 -3.46 -29.49 7.04
C SER A 260 -2.95 -28.08 7.32
N GLY A 261 -3.67 -27.35 8.16
CA GLY A 261 -3.32 -25.97 8.52
C GLY A 261 -3.15 -25.79 10.02
N VAL A 262 -2.87 -24.55 10.39
CA VAL A 262 -2.70 -24.06 11.76
C VAL A 262 -3.73 -22.98 12.08
N LYS A 263 -3.89 -22.65 13.36
CA LYS A 263 -4.74 -21.53 13.80
C LYS A 263 -3.95 -20.25 13.94
N LEU A 264 -4.56 -19.14 13.56
CA LEU A 264 -4.05 -17.79 13.81
C LEU A 264 -5.21 -17.03 14.48
N PRO A 265 -5.15 -16.73 15.79
CA PRO A 265 -4.04 -16.93 16.72
C PRO A 265 -3.77 -18.39 17.07
N GLY A 266 -2.56 -18.68 17.56
CA GLY A 266 -2.13 -20.00 18.04
C GLY A 266 -0.82 -20.49 17.43
N ALA A 267 -0.61 -20.31 16.13
CA ALA A 267 0.61 -20.74 15.44
C ALA A 267 1.82 -19.83 15.69
N TYR A 268 1.58 -18.60 16.13
CA TYR A 268 2.62 -17.64 16.48
C TYR A 268 2.69 -17.48 17.98
N ALA A 269 3.90 -17.50 18.52
CA ALA A 269 4.20 -17.12 19.89
C ALA A 269 5.05 -15.85 19.91
N ALA A 270 4.83 -14.98 20.90
CA ALA A 270 5.62 -13.76 21.05
C ALA A 270 7.12 -14.05 21.30
N SER A 271 7.46 -15.27 21.71
CA SER A 271 8.81 -15.77 21.91
C SER A 271 9.38 -16.54 20.72
N ASP A 272 8.65 -16.66 19.59
CA ASP A 272 9.21 -17.33 18.41
C ASP A 272 10.47 -16.58 17.95
N PRO A 273 11.54 -17.29 17.55
CA PRO A 273 12.82 -16.66 17.18
C PRO A 273 12.74 -15.81 15.90
N GLY A 274 11.64 -15.92 15.14
CA GLY A 274 11.33 -15.02 14.03
C GLY A 274 10.48 -13.81 14.39
N ILE A 275 9.98 -13.72 15.62
CA ILE A 275 9.11 -12.63 16.12
C ILE A 275 9.83 -11.82 17.22
N LEU A 276 10.59 -12.48 18.09
CA LEU A 276 11.50 -11.86 19.06
C LEU A 276 12.94 -12.04 18.58
N VAL A 277 13.45 -11.03 17.88
CA VAL A 277 14.75 -11.07 17.21
C VAL A 277 15.36 -9.66 17.11
N ASN A 278 16.66 -9.56 17.35
CA ASN A 278 17.39 -8.31 17.15
C ASN A 278 18.08 -8.30 15.78
N ILE A 279 17.45 -7.66 14.79
CA ILE A 279 18.01 -7.54 13.44
C ILE A 279 19.16 -6.51 13.36
N HIS A 280 19.35 -5.68 14.39
CA HIS A 280 20.44 -4.70 14.43
C HIS A 280 21.81 -5.30 14.78
N ALA A 281 21.85 -6.60 15.07
CA ALA A 281 23.07 -7.35 15.33
C ALA A 281 23.41 -8.28 14.13
N PRO A 282 24.65 -8.78 14.04
CA PRO A 282 24.99 -9.86 13.10
C PRO A 282 24.08 -11.07 13.28
N MET A 283 23.58 -11.62 12.17
CA MET A 283 22.70 -12.79 12.16
C MET A 283 23.33 -13.92 11.33
N ALA A 284 23.34 -15.13 11.89
CA ALA A 284 23.77 -16.32 11.16
C ALA A 284 22.58 -17.03 10.48
N THR A 285 21.40 -16.94 11.10
CA THR A 285 20.18 -17.61 10.67
C THR A 285 18.97 -16.78 11.04
N TYR A 286 17.92 -16.87 10.24
CA TYR A 286 16.59 -16.39 10.56
C TYR A 286 15.56 -17.49 10.31
N ILE A 287 14.62 -17.68 11.25
CA ILE A 287 13.55 -18.67 11.15
C ILE A 287 12.22 -17.91 11.14
N ALA A 288 11.60 -17.79 9.97
CA ALA A 288 10.30 -17.13 9.86
C ALA A 288 9.23 -17.88 10.69
N PRO A 289 8.29 -17.15 11.33
CA PRO A 289 7.28 -17.77 12.17
C PRO A 289 6.24 -18.58 11.38
N GLY A 290 5.56 -19.49 12.07
CA GLY A 290 4.51 -20.34 11.51
C GLY A 290 5.01 -21.61 10.80
N PRO A 291 4.11 -22.37 10.15
CA PRO A 291 4.44 -23.63 9.52
C PRO A 291 5.36 -23.46 8.31
N THR A 292 6.00 -24.54 7.88
CA THR A 292 6.71 -24.59 6.60
C THR A 292 5.76 -24.35 5.43
N VAL A 293 6.30 -23.90 4.30
CA VAL A 293 5.52 -23.79 3.05
C VAL A 293 5.01 -25.16 2.64
N TYR A 294 3.72 -25.24 2.30
CA TYR A 294 3.09 -26.42 1.74
C TYR A 294 3.84 -26.88 0.48
N SER A 295 3.96 -28.19 0.26
CA SER A 295 4.73 -28.76 -0.85
C SER A 295 4.26 -28.32 -2.24
N GLY A 296 2.99 -27.94 -2.40
CA GLY A 296 2.45 -27.37 -3.63
C GLY A 296 2.61 -25.84 -3.76
N GLY A 297 3.12 -25.18 -2.72
CA GLY A 297 3.44 -23.76 -2.68
C GLY A 297 4.80 -23.42 -3.32
N SER A 298 5.34 -22.26 -2.96
CA SER A 298 6.62 -21.76 -3.49
C SER A 298 7.37 -20.90 -2.49
N THR A 299 8.70 -20.93 -2.51
CA THR A 299 9.56 -20.02 -1.75
C THR A 299 10.30 -19.10 -2.72
N LYS A 300 10.42 -17.82 -2.38
CA LYS A 300 11.32 -16.87 -3.06
C LYS A 300 12.53 -16.64 -2.16
N SER A 301 13.71 -16.54 -2.78
CA SER A 301 14.93 -16.21 -2.04
C SER A 301 15.05 -14.70 -1.94
N ALA A 302 15.20 -14.18 -0.73
CA ALA A 302 15.35 -12.74 -0.51
C ALA A 302 16.58 -12.20 -1.27
N GLY A 303 16.45 -11.00 -1.84
CA GLY A 303 17.46 -10.37 -2.67
C GLY A 303 17.40 -10.81 -4.13
N THR A 304 16.40 -11.61 -4.52
CA THR A 304 16.18 -11.95 -5.92
C THR A 304 15.36 -10.86 -6.61
N GLY A 305 15.72 -10.58 -7.87
CA GLY A 305 15.03 -9.56 -8.66
C GLY A 305 13.55 -9.86 -8.88
N CYS A 306 12.82 -8.84 -9.33
CA CYS A 306 11.38 -8.92 -9.58
C CYS A 306 11.03 -9.94 -10.67
N GLN A 307 9.98 -10.73 -10.44
CA GLN A 307 9.50 -11.76 -11.37
C GLN A 307 8.00 -11.66 -11.63
N ASN A 308 7.54 -12.14 -12.79
CA ASN A 308 6.13 -12.09 -13.18
C ASN A 308 5.61 -10.63 -13.12
N CYS A 309 4.44 -10.46 -12.50
CA CYS A 309 3.76 -9.18 -12.34
C CYS A 309 4.63 -8.13 -11.64
N GLU A 310 5.51 -8.54 -10.73
CA GLU A 310 6.48 -7.67 -10.05
C GLU A 310 7.36 -6.86 -11.01
N SER A 311 7.57 -7.35 -12.24
CA SER A 311 8.42 -6.71 -13.25
C SER A 311 7.67 -6.22 -14.49
N THR A 312 6.45 -6.72 -14.75
CA THR A 312 5.73 -6.48 -16.01
C THR A 312 4.40 -5.74 -15.83
N CYS A 313 3.82 -5.74 -14.64
CA CYS A 313 2.51 -5.15 -14.44
C CYS A 313 2.54 -3.64 -14.44
N ALA A 314 1.51 -3.04 -15.02
CA ALA A 314 1.27 -1.61 -15.03
C ALA A 314 -0.14 -1.33 -14.47
N VAL A 315 -0.23 -0.39 -13.53
CA VAL A 315 -1.50 -0.02 -12.86
C VAL A 315 -2.59 0.25 -13.88
N GLY A 316 -3.79 -0.29 -13.63
CA GLY A 316 -4.95 -0.15 -14.51
C GLY A 316 -4.98 -1.15 -15.68
N SER A 317 -4.03 -2.08 -15.77
CA SER A 317 -4.08 -3.16 -16.76
C SER A 317 -5.33 -4.01 -16.51
N SER A 318 -6.29 -3.91 -17.43
CA SER A 318 -7.51 -4.70 -17.42
C SER A 318 -7.32 -5.96 -18.27
N PRO A 319 -8.11 -7.03 -18.06
CA PRO A 319 -8.04 -8.19 -18.91
C PRO A 319 -8.44 -7.77 -20.31
N THR A 320 -7.63 -8.11 -21.30
CA THR A 320 -8.10 -8.17 -22.68
C THR A 320 -9.16 -9.27 -22.70
N SER A 321 -10.43 -8.86 -22.70
CA SER A 321 -11.55 -9.79 -22.72
C SER A 321 -11.44 -10.71 -23.94
N SER A 322 -11.07 -11.97 -23.69
CA SER A 322 -11.51 -13.09 -24.51
C SER A 322 -12.25 -14.05 -23.59
N ALA A 323 -13.45 -13.65 -23.20
CA ALA A 323 -14.46 -14.60 -22.77
C ALA A 323 -14.79 -15.48 -23.98
N SER A 324 -14.13 -16.64 -24.09
CA SER A 324 -14.62 -17.70 -24.98
C SER A 324 -15.88 -18.27 -24.35
N ASN A 325 -17.03 -17.81 -24.85
CA ASN A 325 -18.28 -18.52 -24.65
C ASN A 325 -18.15 -19.87 -25.35
N GLY A 326 -17.81 -20.92 -24.59
CA GLY A 326 -17.98 -22.30 -25.01
C GLY A 326 -19.46 -22.62 -25.11
N GLY A 327 -20.05 -22.35 -26.28
CA GLY A 327 -21.41 -22.73 -26.64
C GLY A 327 -21.42 -23.31 -28.05
N SER A 328 -21.53 -24.63 -28.15
CA SER A 328 -21.75 -25.35 -29.41
C SER A 328 -23.14 -25.05 -29.99
N GLY A 329 -23.22 -24.86 -31.31
CA GLY A 329 -24.48 -24.83 -32.06
C GLY A 329 -24.31 -24.19 -33.43
N GLY A 330 -24.31 -25.00 -34.49
CA GLY A 330 -24.04 -24.57 -35.86
C GLY A 330 -25.24 -24.01 -36.64
N GLY A 331 -24.93 -23.24 -37.68
CA GLY A 331 -25.80 -22.91 -38.83
C GLY A 331 -26.36 -21.47 -38.86
N PRO A 332 -26.75 -20.95 -40.04
CA PRO A 332 -25.79 -20.35 -40.98
C PRO A 332 -26.03 -18.86 -41.29
N SER A 333 -24.94 -18.22 -41.73
CA SER A 333 -24.81 -17.05 -42.63
C SER A 333 -26.05 -16.24 -42.98
N THR A 334 -26.05 -14.95 -42.61
CA THR A 334 -26.76 -13.91 -43.37
C THR A 334 -25.91 -12.65 -43.47
N THR A 335 -25.46 -12.37 -44.69
CA THR A 335 -24.73 -11.17 -45.11
C THR A 335 -25.65 -9.96 -45.03
N ILE A 336 -25.30 -8.94 -44.25
CA ILE A 336 -25.86 -7.59 -44.41
C ILE A 336 -24.72 -6.60 -44.63
N ARG A 337 -24.76 -6.02 -45.82
CA ARG A 337 -23.89 -4.99 -46.38
C ARG A 337 -24.63 -3.67 -46.23
N THR A 338 -24.03 -2.67 -45.57
CA THR A 338 -24.58 -1.31 -45.59
C THR A 338 -23.50 -0.26 -45.77
N SER A 339 -23.60 0.35 -46.97
CA SER A 339 -23.10 1.60 -47.53
C SER A 339 -22.30 2.59 -46.66
N THR A 340 -21.16 2.96 -47.23
CA THR A 340 -20.44 4.23 -47.11
C THR A 340 -21.26 5.43 -47.56
N THR A 341 -21.28 6.50 -46.75
CA THR A 341 -21.63 7.86 -47.20
C THR A 341 -20.47 8.79 -46.89
N THR A 342 -19.96 9.42 -47.94
CA THR A 342 -18.95 10.48 -47.93
C THR A 342 -19.60 11.82 -47.61
N ARG A 343 -18.94 12.65 -46.79
CA ARG A 343 -19.09 14.11 -46.86
C ARG A 343 -17.82 14.83 -46.39
N SER A 344 -17.39 15.77 -47.22
CA SER A 344 -16.16 16.54 -47.13
C SER A 344 -16.20 17.66 -46.09
N SER A 345 -15.01 17.92 -45.53
CA SER A 345 -14.40 19.17 -45.03
C SER A 345 -15.28 20.37 -44.62
N SER A 346 -15.11 20.79 -43.37
CA SER A 346 -14.69 22.16 -43.03
C SER A 346 -14.09 22.19 -41.62
N ASN A 347 -12.91 22.80 -41.50
CA ASN A 347 -12.29 23.17 -40.22
C ASN A 347 -12.99 24.43 -39.70
N PRO A 348 -13.20 24.58 -38.38
CA PRO A 348 -12.61 25.76 -37.75
C PRO A 348 -12.02 25.51 -36.35
N THR A 349 -11.04 26.37 -36.10
CA THR A 349 -10.20 26.61 -34.94
C THR A 349 -10.98 26.87 -33.65
N GLY A 350 -10.51 26.27 -32.54
CA GLY A 350 -10.43 26.87 -31.20
C GLY A 350 -11.72 27.07 -30.40
N CYS A 351 -11.88 26.29 -29.32
CA CYS A 351 -12.52 26.76 -28.08
C CYS A 351 -11.95 26.00 -26.87
N THR A 352 -11.36 26.75 -25.94
CA THR A 352 -11.01 26.36 -24.57
C THR A 352 -12.28 26.10 -23.76
N ALA A 353 -12.40 24.91 -23.16
CA ALA A 353 -13.46 24.58 -22.21
C ALA A 353 -12.93 24.67 -20.77
N ALA A 354 -13.66 25.43 -19.97
CA ALA A 354 -13.36 25.78 -18.59
C ALA A 354 -13.56 24.61 -17.61
N CYS A 355 -12.65 24.47 -16.64
CA CYS A 355 -12.83 23.63 -15.46
C CYS A 355 -13.81 24.31 -14.50
N THR A 356 -14.85 23.57 -14.10
CA THR A 356 -15.87 24.02 -13.14
C THR A 356 -15.40 23.87 -11.68
N SER A 357 -15.93 24.75 -10.85
CA SER A 357 -15.49 25.21 -9.54
C SER A 357 -15.76 24.29 -8.33
N ASN A 358 -16.09 23.00 -8.52
CA ASN A 358 -16.46 22.12 -7.40
C ASN A 358 -15.29 21.35 -6.75
N ALA A 359 -14.12 21.28 -7.38
CA ALA A 359 -12.94 20.62 -6.79
C ALA A 359 -12.23 21.49 -5.73
N VAL A 360 -12.42 22.81 -5.77
CA VAL A 360 -11.75 23.76 -4.86
C VAL A 360 -12.46 23.84 -3.50
N ALA A 361 -13.78 23.58 -3.44
CA ALA A 361 -14.54 23.64 -2.20
C ALA A 361 -14.20 22.48 -1.23
N LEU A 362 -13.95 21.27 -1.74
CA LEU A 362 -13.60 20.10 -0.93
C LEU A 362 -12.17 20.15 -0.38
N ALA A 363 -11.22 20.72 -1.13
CA ALA A 363 -9.84 20.89 -0.67
C ALA A 363 -9.70 21.92 0.47
N ILE A 364 -10.58 22.93 0.50
CA ILE A 364 -10.61 23.95 1.56
C ILE A 364 -11.12 23.36 2.88
N GLN A 365 -12.05 22.41 2.84
CA GLN A 365 -12.62 21.81 4.05
C GLN A 365 -11.66 20.84 4.75
N ALA A 366 -10.80 20.15 3.98
CA ALA A 366 -9.74 19.30 4.53
C ALA A 366 -8.62 20.14 5.19
N ALA A 367 -8.23 21.26 4.58
CA ALA A 367 -7.20 22.15 5.14
C ALA A 367 -7.65 22.86 6.44
N LEU A 368 -8.95 23.11 6.60
CA LEU A 368 -9.52 23.70 7.81
C LEU A 368 -9.52 22.72 9.00
N GLN A 369 -9.63 21.41 8.76
CA GLN A 369 -9.54 20.39 9.82
C GLN A 369 -8.10 20.19 10.33
N GLU A 370 -7.09 20.32 9.46
CA GLU A 370 -5.68 20.22 9.84
C GLU A 370 -5.19 21.41 10.69
N LEU A 371 -5.80 22.59 10.52
CA LEU A 371 -5.47 23.79 11.30
C LEU A 371 -6.09 23.79 12.70
N LEU A 372 -7.29 23.21 12.85
CA LEU A 372 -7.97 23.08 14.14
C LEU A 372 -7.30 22.02 15.04
N ALA A 373 -6.65 21.01 14.47
CA ALA A 373 -5.91 19.99 15.21
C ALA A 373 -4.61 20.52 15.86
N ASN A 374 -4.12 21.70 15.46
CA ASN A 374 -2.82 22.25 15.85
C ASN A 374 -2.91 23.52 16.74
N ASN A 375 -4.06 23.81 17.36
CA ASN A 375 -4.28 24.97 18.25
C ASN A 375 -3.91 26.34 17.62
N VAL A 376 -4.11 26.51 16.31
CA VAL A 376 -3.90 27.79 15.63
C VAL A 376 -5.23 28.55 15.53
N THR A 377 -5.38 29.63 16.30
CA THR A 377 -6.56 30.50 16.22
C THR A 377 -6.44 31.43 15.00
N VAL A 378 -7.29 31.21 13.98
CA VAL A 378 -7.41 32.08 12.81
C VAL A 378 -8.61 33.01 13.02
N TRP A 379 -8.39 34.32 13.01
CA TRP A 379 -9.48 35.31 12.89
C TRP A 379 -9.62 35.71 11.42
N ASN A 380 -10.81 35.53 10.85
CA ASN A 380 -11.16 36.10 9.55
C ASN A 380 -11.40 37.61 9.71
N VAL A 381 -10.74 38.41 8.86
CA VAL A 381 -11.24 39.72 8.42
C VAL A 381 -11.11 39.78 6.91
#